data_AF-A0AAW2P440-F1
#
_entry.id   AF-A0AAW2P440-F1
#
_cell.length_a   1.000
_cell.length_b   1.000
_cell.length_c   1.000
_cell.angle_alpha   90.00
_cell.angle_beta   90.00
_cell.angle_gamma   90.00
#
_symmetry.space_group_name_H-M   'P 1'
#
loop_
_entity.id
_entity.type
_entity.pdbx_description
1 polymer ?
#
loop_
_entity_poly.entity_id
_entity_poly.type
_entity_poly.pdbx_seq_one_letter_code
_entity_poly.pdbx_strand_id
1 'polypeptide(L)'
;MRLMCLLLQLLLAFAFTHQVHSQSPPGFISLDCGLRIINGYNDAITGLYYSTDGAYIETGEGRSISPEFQTNSVPRQFLNLRSFPGPPGTRNCYTFMPLYGKLKKILLRVGFMYGNYDDQRTVPQFDMYLGVDIWESDI
;
A
#
# COMPACT_ATOMS: atom_id res chain seq x y z
N MET A 1 23.15 47.19 -11.81
CA MET A 1 21.84 47.19 -11.13
C MET A 1 20.79 46.35 -11.85
N ARG A 2 20.54 46.53 -13.16
CA ARG A 2 19.53 45.74 -13.91
C ARG A 2 19.80 44.22 -13.97
N LEU A 3 21.05 43.80 -14.11
CA LEU A 3 21.44 42.37 -14.16
C LEU A 3 21.24 41.65 -12.80
N MET A 4 21.44 42.39 -11.70
CA MET A 4 21.31 41.86 -10.34
C MET A 4 19.85 41.59 -9.98
N CYS A 5 18.92 42.43 -10.46
CA CYS A 5 17.48 42.19 -10.34
C CYS A 5 17.01 40.97 -11.15
N LEU A 6 17.53 40.78 -12.36
CA LEU A 6 17.18 39.62 -13.21
C LEU A 6 17.62 38.30 -12.57
N LEU A 7 18.83 38.25 -12.00
CA LEU A 7 19.33 37.09 -11.24
C LEU A 7 18.47 36.78 -10.00
N LEU A 8 18.05 37.82 -9.26
CA LEU A 8 17.20 37.66 -8.08
C LEU A 8 15.81 37.11 -8.43
N GLN A 9 15.23 37.54 -9.56
CA GLN A 9 13.95 37.03 -10.03
C GLN A 9 14.01 35.59 -10.53
N LEU A 10 15.11 35.19 -11.19
CA LEU A 10 15.36 33.79 -11.58
C LEU A 10 15.53 32.86 -10.36
N LEU A 11 16.21 33.32 -9.31
CA LEU A 11 16.39 32.55 -8.07
C LEU A 11 15.07 32.33 -7.31
N LEU A 12 14.21 33.35 -7.25
CA LEU A 12 12.88 33.24 -6.64
C LEU A 12 11.95 32.31 -7.42
N ALA A 13 12.05 32.28 -8.76
CA ALA A 13 11.28 31.36 -9.60
C ALA A 13 11.69 29.89 -9.39
N PHE A 14 12.97 29.62 -9.10
CA PHE A 14 13.48 28.27 -8.79
C PHE A 14 13.13 27.80 -7.36
N ALA A 15 12.92 28.74 -6.43
CA ALA A 15 12.47 28.43 -5.06
C ALA A 15 11.00 27.98 -5.00
N PHE A 16 10.21 28.27 -6.03
CA PHE A 16 8.87 27.71 -6.27
C PHE A 16 8.96 26.44 -7.13
N THR A 17 9.87 25.53 -6.81
CA THR A 17 9.65 24.14 -7.22
C THR A 17 8.49 23.62 -6.39
N HIS A 18 7.31 23.61 -7.01
CA HIS A 18 6.12 23.01 -6.44
C HIS A 18 6.48 21.61 -5.96
N GLN A 19 6.42 21.41 -4.65
CA GLN A 19 6.40 20.09 -4.06
C GLN A 19 5.09 19.45 -4.51
N VAL A 20 5.10 18.80 -5.68
CA VAL A 20 3.97 18.02 -6.18
C VAL A 20 3.88 16.82 -5.24
N HIS A 21 3.10 16.99 -4.18
CA HIS A 21 2.66 15.88 -3.37
C HIS A 21 1.74 15.08 -4.28
N SER A 22 2.27 14.05 -4.94
CA SER A 22 1.45 13.11 -5.70
C SER A 22 0.48 12.50 -4.69
N GLN A 23 -0.76 12.99 -4.73
CA GLN A 23 -1.90 12.38 -4.08
C GLN A 23 -2.43 11.32 -5.06
N SER A 24 -2.88 10.18 -4.54
CA SER A 24 -3.59 9.19 -5.34
C SER A 24 -4.65 9.88 -6.21
N PRO A 25 -4.86 9.45 -7.47
CA PRO A 25 -5.95 9.97 -8.28
C PRO A 25 -7.26 9.90 -7.48
N PRO A 26 -8.14 10.93 -7.55
CA PRO A 26 -9.38 10.95 -6.79
C PRO A 26 -10.16 9.65 -6.98
N GLY A 27 -10.50 8.97 -5.88
CA GLY A 27 -11.26 7.72 -5.91
C GLY A 27 -10.44 6.42 -5.77
N PHE A 28 -9.12 6.49 -5.61
CA PHE A 28 -8.28 5.32 -5.30
C PHE A 28 -7.80 5.30 -3.85
N ILE A 29 -8.00 4.18 -3.17
CA ILE A 29 -7.29 3.82 -1.94
C ILE A 29 -6.31 2.71 -2.33
N SER A 30 -5.01 2.95 -2.12
CA SER A 30 -3.95 1.94 -2.33
C SER A 30 -3.19 1.77 -1.02
N LEU A 31 -3.16 0.53 -0.51
CA LEU A 31 -2.55 0.20 0.78
C LEU A 31 -1.34 -0.69 0.54
N ASP A 32 -0.23 -0.39 1.21
CA ASP A 32 0.92 -1.30 1.36
C ASP A 32 0.77 -1.98 2.73
N CYS A 33 0.38 -3.26 2.68
CA CYS A 33 0.04 -4.05 3.85
C CYS A 33 1.29 -4.30 4.70
N GLY A 34 1.26 -3.90 5.98
CA GLY A 34 2.42 -4.04 6.86
C GLY A 34 3.51 -2.99 6.69
N LEU A 35 3.28 -1.96 5.87
CA LEU A 35 4.21 -0.84 5.71
C LEU A 35 4.45 -0.13 7.04
N ARG A 36 5.73 0.01 7.42
CA ARG A 36 6.15 0.68 8.66
C ARG A 36 6.38 2.18 8.51
N ILE A 37 6.51 2.68 7.28
CA ILE A 37 6.71 4.10 7.00
C ILE A 37 5.35 4.80 7.07
N ILE A 38 5.15 5.60 8.12
CA ILE A 38 3.86 6.25 8.43
C ILE A 38 3.37 7.15 7.30
N ASN A 39 4.27 7.84 6.60
CA ASN A 39 3.90 8.81 5.57
C ASN A 39 3.59 8.20 4.19
N GLY A 40 3.63 6.87 4.06
CA GLY A 40 3.44 6.20 2.77
C GLY A 40 4.53 6.55 1.75
N TYR A 41 4.25 6.27 0.47
CA TYR A 41 5.15 6.64 -0.64
C TYR A 41 4.42 6.73 -1.99
N ASN A 42 5.02 7.48 -2.90
CA ASN A 42 4.66 7.45 -4.32
C ASN A 42 5.46 6.35 -5.02
N ASP A 43 4.76 5.44 -5.67
CA ASP A 43 5.35 4.37 -6.43
C ASP A 43 5.58 4.82 -7.88
N ALA A 44 6.83 4.80 -8.34
CA ALA A 44 7.19 5.32 -9.65
C ALA A 44 6.74 4.40 -10.81
N ILE A 45 6.48 3.12 -10.54
CA ILE A 45 6.12 2.13 -11.55
C ILE A 45 4.62 2.17 -11.82
N THR A 46 3.82 2.17 -10.77
CA THR A 46 2.35 2.20 -10.85
C THR A 46 1.80 3.62 -10.96
N GLY A 47 2.57 4.63 -10.54
CA GLY A 47 2.11 6.02 -10.45
C GLY A 47 1.11 6.28 -9.31
N LEU A 48 0.96 5.33 -8.38
CA LEU A 48 0.01 5.42 -7.27
C LEU A 48 0.72 5.82 -5.97
N TYR A 49 -0.01 6.52 -5.10
CA TYR A 49 0.40 6.71 -3.71
C TYR A 49 -0.11 5.55 -2.85
N TYR A 50 0.81 4.88 -2.16
CA TYR A 50 0.55 3.80 -1.21
C TYR A 50 0.65 4.32 0.21
N SER A 51 -0.42 4.22 0.98
CA SER A 51 -0.44 4.47 2.42
C SER A 51 -0.22 3.19 3.22
N THR A 52 -0.01 3.34 4.53
CA THR A 52 -0.11 2.19 5.44
C THR A 52 -1.55 1.67 5.49
N ASP A 53 -1.70 0.40 5.86
CA ASP A 53 -2.98 -0.29 6.05
C ASP A 53 -3.60 -0.07 7.43
N GLY A 54 -2.85 0.45 8.41
CA GLY A 54 -3.25 0.49 9.83
C GLY A 54 -4.52 1.26 10.17
N ALA A 55 -5.03 2.11 9.28
CA ALA A 55 -6.33 2.77 9.45
C ALA A 55 -7.53 1.86 9.09
N TYR A 56 -7.27 0.71 8.47
CA TYR A 56 -8.28 -0.18 7.90
C TYR A 56 -8.31 -1.57 8.55
N ILE A 57 -7.31 -1.92 9.37
CA ILE A 57 -7.16 -3.22 10.00
C ILE A 57 -6.65 -3.06 11.43
N GLU A 58 -7.20 -3.83 12.37
CA GLU A 58 -6.81 -3.79 13.79
C GLU A 58 -5.92 -4.97 14.20
N THR A 59 -5.89 -6.03 13.39
CA THR A 59 -5.25 -7.31 13.71
C THR A 59 -4.15 -7.67 12.72
N GLY A 60 -3.40 -8.73 13.06
CA GLY A 60 -2.28 -9.20 12.26
C GLY A 60 -1.01 -8.37 12.42
N GLU A 61 0.07 -8.89 11.86
CA GLU A 61 1.41 -8.35 12.03
C GLU A 61 2.01 -7.90 10.70
N GLY A 62 2.61 -6.71 10.69
CA GLY A 62 3.35 -6.22 9.53
C GLY A 62 4.71 -6.90 9.46
N ARG A 63 5.03 -7.50 8.31
CA ARG A 63 6.27 -8.25 8.08
C ARG A 63 6.89 -7.80 6.76
N SER A 64 8.21 -7.89 6.66
CA SER A 64 8.90 -7.80 5.37
C SER A 64 9.21 -9.20 4.88
N ILE A 65 9.19 -9.40 3.56
CA ILE A 65 9.59 -10.69 2.98
C ILE A 65 11.06 -10.99 3.30
N SER A 66 11.44 -12.27 3.26
CA SER A 66 12.82 -12.68 3.51
C SER A 66 13.78 -12.05 2.48
N PRO A 67 15.00 -11.65 2.88
CA PRO A 67 15.97 -11.02 1.98
C PRO A 67 16.26 -11.81 0.70
N GLU A 68 16.16 -13.15 0.73
CA GLU A 68 16.36 -14.01 -0.44
C GLU A 68 15.33 -13.76 -1.56
N PHE A 69 14.17 -13.18 -1.22
CA PHE A 69 13.11 -12.83 -2.17
C PHE A 69 13.06 -11.32 -2.51
N GLN A 70 13.87 -10.48 -1.86
CA GLN A 70 13.91 -9.04 -2.12
C GLN A 70 14.75 -8.72 -3.37
N THR A 71 14.22 -9.03 -4.54
CA THR A 71 14.86 -8.77 -5.83
C THR A 71 14.34 -7.48 -6.46
N ASN A 72 15.12 -6.88 -7.38
CA ASN A 72 14.72 -5.67 -8.09
C ASN A 72 13.46 -5.84 -8.96
N SER A 73 13.06 -7.09 -9.27
CA SER A 73 11.85 -7.40 -10.01
C SER A 73 10.59 -7.44 -9.14
N VAL A 74 10.72 -7.51 -7.81
CA VAL A 74 9.57 -7.51 -6.91
C VAL A 74 9.04 -6.08 -6.78
N PRO A 75 7.77 -5.83 -7.13
CA PRO A 75 7.16 -4.51 -6.94
C PRO A 75 7.22 -4.10 -5.47
N ARG A 76 7.40 -2.80 -5.22
CA ARG A 76 7.66 -2.28 -3.87
C ARG A 76 6.57 -2.64 -2.87
N GLN A 77 5.31 -2.64 -3.28
CA GLN A 77 4.15 -2.98 -2.47
C GLN A 77 4.09 -4.47 -2.06
N PHE A 78 4.96 -5.32 -2.60
CA PHE A 78 5.10 -6.73 -2.24
C PHE A 78 6.35 -7.02 -1.39
N LEU A 79 7.13 -6.00 -1.04
CA LEU A 79 8.26 -6.14 -0.11
C LEU A 79 7.80 -6.27 1.34
N ASN A 80 6.60 -5.79 1.64
CA ASN A 80 5.94 -5.96 2.93
C ASN A 80 4.61 -6.70 2.75
N LEU A 81 4.16 -7.29 3.85
CA LEU A 81 2.88 -7.97 3.95
C LEU A 81 2.29 -7.79 5.35
N ARG A 82 0.97 -8.01 5.44
CA ARG A 82 0.27 -8.22 6.71
C ARG A 82 0.04 -9.73 6.85
N SER A 83 0.59 -10.33 7.90
CA SER A 83 0.35 -11.72 8.24
C SER A 83 -0.73 -11.85 9.31
N PHE A 84 -1.48 -12.95 9.24
CA PHE A 84 -2.55 -13.30 10.16
C PHE A 84 -2.29 -14.68 10.79
N PRO A 85 -1.26 -14.82 11.63
CA PRO A 85 -1.02 -16.07 12.34
C PRO A 85 -2.14 -16.28 13.37
N GLY A 86 -2.73 -17.46 13.39
CA GLY A 86 -3.82 -17.78 14.30
C GLY A 86 -4.35 -19.19 14.08
N PRO A 87 -5.21 -19.69 14.98
CA PRO A 87 -5.85 -20.99 14.78
C PRO A 87 -6.74 -20.95 13.52
N PRO A 88 -6.90 -22.08 12.80
CA PRO A 88 -7.78 -22.18 11.66
C PRO A 88 -9.19 -21.66 11.95
N GLY A 89 -9.77 -20.90 11.01
CA GLY A 89 -11.08 -20.28 11.16
C GLY A 89 -11.09 -18.90 11.81
N THR A 90 -9.94 -18.39 12.28
CA THR A 90 -9.83 -17.00 12.75
C THR A 90 -10.00 -16.01 11.59
N ARG A 91 -10.97 -15.11 11.69
CA ARG A 91 -11.22 -14.06 10.67
C ARG A 91 -10.52 -12.75 11.05
N ASN A 92 -9.89 -12.13 10.06
CA ASN A 92 -9.28 -10.80 10.16
C ASN A 92 -9.92 -9.90 9.09
N CYS A 93 -10.40 -8.72 9.50
CA CYS A 93 -11.32 -7.93 8.68
C CYS A 93 -10.76 -6.56 8.36
N TYR A 94 -10.55 -6.28 7.07
CA TYR A 94 -10.35 -4.91 6.61
C TYR A 94 -11.70 -4.18 6.55
N THR A 95 -11.76 -3.01 7.17
CA THR A 95 -12.97 -2.17 7.18
C THR A 95 -12.73 -0.92 6.35
N PHE A 96 -13.43 -0.82 5.23
CA PHE A 96 -13.43 0.38 4.38
C PHE A 96 -14.70 1.18 4.67
N MET A 97 -14.55 2.41 5.17
CA MET A 97 -15.69 3.30 5.32
C MET A 97 -16.21 3.69 3.93
N PRO A 98 -17.54 3.73 3.71
CA PRO A 98 -18.08 4.13 2.42
C PRO A 98 -17.61 5.54 2.08
N LEU A 99 -16.75 5.66 1.06
CA LEU A 99 -16.47 6.93 0.41
C LEU A 99 -17.79 7.39 -0.23
N TYR A 100 -18.51 8.27 0.45
CA TYR A 100 -19.67 8.99 -0.07
C TYR A 100 -20.91 8.13 -0.39
N GLY A 101 -21.75 7.87 0.62
CA GLY A 101 -23.23 7.80 0.55
C GLY A 101 -23.97 6.85 -0.41
N LYS A 102 -23.42 6.47 -1.57
CA LYS A 102 -23.91 5.52 -2.59
C LYS A 102 -22.73 5.03 -3.45
N LEU A 103 -21.88 4.16 -2.91
CA LEU A 103 -20.93 3.38 -3.73
C LEU A 103 -21.74 2.43 -4.62
N LYS A 104 -21.91 2.75 -5.90
CA LYS A 104 -22.68 1.85 -6.81
C LYS A 104 -21.84 0.74 -7.41
N LYS A 105 -20.53 0.93 -7.59
CA LYS A 105 -19.58 -0.08 -8.07
C LYS A 105 -18.18 0.23 -7.54
N ILE A 106 -17.49 -0.78 -7.02
CA ILE A 106 -16.09 -0.70 -6.57
C ILE A 106 -15.27 -1.73 -7.35
N LEU A 107 -14.00 -1.41 -7.61
CA LEU A 107 -13.01 -2.39 -8.05
C LEU A 107 -12.08 -2.67 -6.88
N LEU A 108 -12.22 -3.86 -6.28
CA LEU A 108 -11.31 -4.34 -5.26
C LEU A 108 -10.21 -5.18 -5.92
N ARG A 109 -8.95 -4.86 -5.63
CA ARG A 109 -7.79 -5.65 -6.04
C ARG A 109 -6.99 -6.01 -4.79
N VAL A 110 -6.74 -7.29 -4.60
CA VAL A 110 -5.93 -7.82 -3.50
C VAL A 110 -4.77 -8.56 -4.14
N GLY A 111 -3.57 -8.42 -3.57
CA GLY A 111 -2.37 -9.08 -4.05
C GLY A 111 -1.66 -9.80 -2.90
N PHE A 112 -1.07 -10.94 -3.20
CA PHE A 112 -0.46 -11.82 -2.22
C PHE A 112 1.00 -12.11 -2.59
N MET A 113 1.89 -12.00 -1.60
CA MET A 113 3.29 -12.36 -1.70
C MET A 113 3.73 -12.93 -0.34
N TYR A 114 3.99 -14.23 -0.26
CA TYR A 114 4.46 -14.87 0.97
C TYR A 114 5.93 -14.51 1.25
N GLY A 115 6.80 -14.67 0.26
CA GLY A 115 8.22 -14.32 0.34
C GLY A 115 8.96 -14.91 1.55
N ASN A 116 8.50 -16.04 2.08
CA ASN A 116 9.13 -16.75 3.20
C ASN A 116 9.40 -15.87 4.44
N TYR A 117 8.50 -14.92 4.73
CA TYR A 117 8.70 -13.92 5.80
C TYR A 117 8.84 -14.51 7.22
N ASP A 118 8.45 -15.76 7.41
CA ASP A 118 8.47 -16.51 8.68
C ASP A 118 9.43 -17.71 8.68
N ASP A 119 10.25 -17.85 7.63
CA ASP A 119 11.24 -18.92 7.45
C ASP A 119 10.67 -20.36 7.42
N GLN A 120 9.36 -20.53 7.27
CA GLN A 120 8.72 -21.86 7.26
C GLN A 120 8.72 -22.53 5.89
N ARG A 121 9.04 -21.79 4.81
CA ARG A 121 9.01 -22.25 3.41
C ARG A 121 7.70 -22.94 3.02
N THR A 122 6.62 -22.58 3.70
CA THR A 122 5.30 -23.19 3.53
C THR A 122 4.32 -22.06 3.25
N VAL A 123 3.76 -22.07 2.04
CA VAL A 123 2.78 -21.03 1.64
C VAL A 123 1.52 -21.22 2.49
N PRO A 124 0.99 -20.15 3.11
CA PRO A 124 -0.24 -20.24 3.90
C PRO A 124 -1.45 -20.46 2.99
N GLN A 125 -2.41 -21.25 3.47
CA GLN A 125 -3.73 -21.41 2.85
C GLN A 125 -4.74 -20.57 3.62
N PHE A 126 -5.61 -19.88 2.89
CA PHE A 126 -6.66 -19.07 3.50
C PHE A 126 -7.81 -18.81 2.53
N ASP A 127 -8.97 -18.53 3.11
CA ASP A 127 -10.15 -18.07 2.39
C ASP A 127 -10.26 -16.54 2.49
N MET A 128 -10.60 -15.89 1.38
CA MET A 128 -10.94 -14.49 1.34
C MET A 128 -12.45 -14.31 1.23
N TYR A 129 -13.00 -13.46 2.09
CA TYR A 129 -14.44 -13.16 2.13
C TYR A 129 -14.69 -11.70 1.76
N LEU A 130 -15.74 -11.46 0.97
CA LEU A 130 -16.30 -10.13 0.77
C LEU A 130 -17.62 -10.03 1.56
N GLY A 131 -17.55 -9.46 2.75
CA GLY A 131 -18.67 -9.51 3.68
C GLY A 131 -18.85 -10.92 4.25
N VAL A 132 -19.97 -11.56 3.94
CA VAL A 132 -20.28 -12.93 4.40
C VAL A 132 -19.99 -14.00 3.35
N ASP A 133 -19.78 -13.59 2.10
CA ASP A 133 -19.61 -14.49 0.97
C ASP A 133 -18.13 -14.81 0.73
N ILE A 134 -17.83 -16.07 0.43
CA ILE A 134 -16.49 -16.47 -0.03
C ILE A 134 -16.26 -15.83 -1.40
N TRP A 135 -15.16 -15.10 -1.52
CA TRP A 135 -14.76 -14.49 -2.77
C TRP A 135 -13.75 -15.37 -3.51
N GLU A 136 -12.71 -15.85 -2.83
CA GLU A 136 -11.64 -16.69 -3.38
C GLU A 136 -11.06 -17.56 -2.26
N SER A 137 -10.53 -18.73 -2.61
CA SER A 137 -9.77 -19.60 -1.69
C SER A 137 -8.39 -19.82 -2.28
N ASP A 138 -7.35 -19.36 -1.57
CA ASP A 138 -5.97 -19.65 -1.93
C ASP A 138 -5.57 -20.99 -1.27
N ILE A 139 -5.53 -22.04 -2.11
CA ILE A 139 -5.21 -23.43 -1.75
C ILE A 139 -3.78 -23.78 -2.16
#